data_AF-A0A496W7U0-F1
#
_entry.id   AF-A0A496W7U0-F1
#
_cell.length_a   1.000
_cell.length_b   1.000
_cell.length_c   1.000
_cell.angle_alpha   90.00
_cell.angle_beta   90.00
_cell.angle_gamma   90.00
#
_symmetry.space_group_name_H-M   'P 1'
#
loop_
_entity.id
_entity.type
_entity.pdbx_description
1 polymer ?
#
loop_
_entity_poly.entity_id
_entity_poly.type
_entity_poly.pdbx_seq_one_letter_code
_entity_poly.pdbx_strand_id
1 'polypeptide(L)'
;MPLSRFNLAVQVLSKNGKTNIRILRNWAQSKGWVKKPRNDGPEVWGLQQNDIFSWRLKIKPEVSTRQGLESSSQKPRFDARLNDKGIYINPFTGQTGNRSVGTHLELE
;
A
#
# COMPACT_ATOMS: atom_id res chain seq x y z
N MET A 1 0.75 -10.73 22.54
CA MET A 1 0.61 -10.99 21.08
C MET A 1 1.86 -10.50 20.38
N PRO A 2 2.57 -11.33 19.60
CA PRO A 2 3.73 -10.86 18.83
C PRO A 2 3.30 -9.80 17.81
N LEU A 3 4.17 -8.84 17.54
CA LEU A 3 3.95 -7.82 16.50
C LEU A 3 3.95 -8.50 15.12
N SER A 4 3.01 -8.12 14.26
CA SER A 4 3.00 -8.60 12.86
C SER A 4 4.25 -8.12 12.11
N ARG A 5 4.65 -8.85 11.06
CA ARG A 5 5.77 -8.47 10.18
C ARG A 5 5.65 -7.04 9.66
N PHE A 6 4.44 -6.65 9.28
CA PHE A 6 4.14 -5.28 8.89
C PHE A 6 4.51 -4.27 9.98
N ASN A 7 4.10 -4.51 11.24
CA ASN A 7 4.37 -3.59 12.33
C ASN A 7 5.87 -3.48 12.65
N LEU A 8 6.60 -4.60 12.59
CA LEU A 8 8.06 -4.60 12.72
C LEU A 8 8.73 -3.79 11.60
N ALA A 9 8.31 -3.99 10.35
CA ALA A 9 8.82 -3.24 9.21
C ALA A 9 8.51 -1.73 9.33
N VAL A 10 7.34 -1.34 9.85
CA VAL A 10 7.01 0.07 10.08
C VAL A 10 7.91 0.71 11.14
N GLN A 11 8.37 -0.03 12.16
CA GLN A 11 9.20 0.53 13.23
C GLN A 11 10.55 1.04 12.71
N VAL A 12 11.12 0.39 11.70
CA VAL A 12 12.43 0.74 11.13
C VAL A 12 12.37 1.80 10.03
N LEU A 13 11.18 2.18 9.56
CA LEU A 13 11.03 3.29 8.60
C LEU A 13 11.46 4.63 9.22
N SER A 14 11.86 5.57 8.35
CA SER A 14 12.10 6.95 8.78
C SER A 14 10.81 7.63 9.26
N LYS A 15 10.95 8.83 9.82
CA LYS A 15 9.81 9.68 10.17
C LYS A 15 8.93 9.96 8.94
N ASN A 16 9.52 10.09 7.76
CA ASN A 16 8.78 10.35 6.52
C ASN A 16 7.98 9.12 6.11
N GLY A 17 8.55 7.92 6.11
CA GLY A 17 7.83 6.68 5.80
C GLY A 17 6.65 6.44 6.74
N LYS A 18 6.84 6.65 8.05
CA LYS A 18 5.74 6.56 9.04
C LYS A 18 4.64 7.59 8.78
N THR A 19 5.02 8.81 8.40
CA THR A 19 4.07 9.89 8.07
C THR A 19 3.31 9.57 6.78
N ASN A 20 3.99 9.08 5.75
CA ASN A 20 3.41 8.70 4.48
C ASN A 20 2.41 7.54 4.64
N ILE A 21 2.73 6.55 5.47
CA ILE A 21 1.76 5.50 5.83
C ILE A 21 0.50 6.09 6.49
N ARG A 22 0.64 7.05 7.40
CA ARG A 22 -0.51 7.73 8.02
C ARG A 22 -1.35 8.47 6.99
N ILE A 23 -0.72 9.21 6.07
CA ILE A 23 -1.41 9.92 4.99
C ILE A 23 -2.18 8.93 4.10
N LEU A 24 -1.54 7.83 3.69
CA LEU A 24 -2.17 6.81 2.85
C LEU A 24 -3.35 6.12 3.55
N ARG A 25 -3.26 5.86 4.86
CA ARG A 25 -4.38 5.34 5.65
C ARG A 25 -5.54 6.32 5.71
N ASN A 26 -5.27 7.59 6.03
CA ASN A 26 -6.29 8.63 6.07
C ASN A 26 -6.95 8.81 4.70
N TRP A 27 -6.16 8.71 3.62
CA TRP A 27 -6.68 8.76 2.26
C TRP A 27 -7.59 7.56 1.94
N ALA A 28 -7.19 6.33 2.30
CA ALA A 28 -8.06 5.17 2.11
C ALA A 28 -9.37 5.28 2.90
N GLN A 29 -9.29 5.78 4.15
CA GLN A 29 -10.45 6.03 4.99
C GLN A 29 -11.38 7.09 4.41
N SER A 30 -10.84 8.20 3.87
CA SER A 30 -11.67 9.24 3.25
C SER A 30 -12.36 8.79 1.96
N LYS A 31 -11.90 7.71 1.33
CA LYS A 31 -12.58 7.03 0.22
C LYS A 31 -13.62 6.00 0.66
N GLY A 32 -13.80 5.80 1.97
CA GLY A 32 -14.69 4.76 2.52
C GLY A 32 -14.17 3.34 2.32
N TRP A 33 -12.87 3.16 2.07
CA TRP A 33 -12.29 1.84 1.91
C TRP A 33 -12.04 1.19 3.26
N VAL A 34 -12.25 -0.12 3.33
CA VAL A 34 -12.04 -0.92 4.53
C VAL A 34 -10.67 -1.59 4.47
N LYS A 35 -10.02 -1.68 5.63
CA LYS A 35 -8.78 -2.45 5.79
C LYS A 35 -9.09 -3.94 5.76
N LYS A 36 -8.37 -4.71 4.93
CA LYS A 36 -8.51 -6.17 4.88
C LYS A 36 -8.13 -6.78 6.24
N PRO A 37 -8.99 -7.60 6.86
CA PRO A 37 -8.67 -8.26 8.12
C PRO A 37 -7.57 -9.32 7.93
N ARG A 38 -6.74 -9.51 8.97
CA ARG A 38 -5.72 -10.58 9.10
C ARG A 38 -4.85 -10.78 7.84
N ASN A 39 -3.78 -9.99 7.72
CA ASN A 39 -2.77 -10.19 6.67
C ASN A 39 -1.37 -10.17 7.28
N ASP A 40 -0.60 -11.26 7.08
CA ASP A 40 0.81 -11.35 7.49
C ASP A 40 1.77 -10.63 6.51
N GLY A 41 1.21 -10.05 5.44
CA GLY A 41 1.94 -9.29 4.43
C GLY A 41 1.59 -7.79 4.43
N PRO A 42 1.49 -7.17 3.24
CA PRO A 42 1.16 -5.76 3.09
C PRO A 42 -0.11 -5.37 3.83
N GLU A 43 -0.18 -4.13 4.32
CA GLU A 43 -1.46 -3.59 4.75
C GLU A 43 -2.30 -3.25 3.51
N VAL A 44 -3.49 -3.85 3.39
CA VAL A 44 -4.33 -3.70 2.21
C VAL A 44 -5.65 -3.04 2.57
N TRP A 45 -6.04 -2.06 1.77
CA TRP A 45 -7.33 -1.37 1.86
C TRP A 45 -8.09 -1.51 0.55
N GLY A 46 -9.42 -1.55 0.61
CA GLY A 46 -10.24 -1.78 -0.57
C GLY A 46 -11.74 -1.72 -0.30
N LEU A 47 -12.51 -2.13 -1.30
CA LEU A 47 -13.97 -2.28 -1.19
C LEU A 47 -14.29 -3.74 -0.81
N GLN A 48 -15.21 -3.92 0.12
CA GLN A 48 -15.78 -5.22 0.46
C GLN A 48 -17.23 -5.24 -0.06
N GLN A 49 -17.54 -6.14 -0.99
CA GLN A 49 -18.89 -6.31 -1.55
C GLN A 49 -19.19 -7.80 -1.68
N ASN A 50 -20.27 -8.29 -1.07
CA ASN A 50 -20.75 -9.67 -1.19
C ASN A 50 -19.61 -10.71 -1.08
N ASP A 51 -18.87 -10.67 0.03
CA ASP A 51 -17.69 -11.49 0.34
C ASP A 51 -16.45 -11.29 -0.54
N ILE A 52 -16.54 -10.52 -1.62
CA ILE A 52 -15.41 -10.20 -2.49
C ILE A 52 -14.70 -8.94 -1.98
N PHE A 53 -13.42 -9.09 -1.64
CA PHE A 53 -12.54 -7.97 -1.32
C PHE A 53 -11.78 -7.50 -2.57
N SER A 54 -12.01 -6.26 -2.98
CA SER A 54 -11.32 -5.64 -4.11
C SER A 54 -10.36 -4.55 -3.64
N TRP A 55 -9.06 -4.83 -3.74
CA TRP A 55 -8.02 -3.93 -3.23
C TRP A 55 -7.96 -2.61 -4.01
N ARG A 56 -7.66 -1.52 -3.31
CA ARG A 56 -7.45 -0.17 -3.84
C ARG A 56 -6.14 0.45 -3.37
N LEU A 57 -5.64 0.07 -2.19
CA LEU A 57 -4.33 0.49 -1.69
C LEU A 57 -3.62 -0.71 -1.05
N LYS A 58 -2.31 -0.84 -1.32
CA LYS A 58 -1.41 -1.78 -0.67
C LYS A 58 -0.20 -1.01 -0.14
N ILE A 59 0.04 -1.06 1.16
CA ILE A 59 1.21 -0.46 1.81
C ILE A 59 2.20 -1.58 2.13
N LYS A 60 3.43 -1.48 1.62
CA LYS A 60 4.47 -2.52 1.68
C LYS A 60 5.74 -1.94 2.33
N PRO A 61 5.78 -1.82 3.67
CA PRO A 61 6.95 -1.32 4.39
C PRO A 61 8.12 -2.31 4.36
N GLU A 62 7.81 -3.60 4.21
CA GLU A 62 8.82 -4.65 4.15
C GLU A 62 9.50 -4.67 2.77
N VAL A 63 10.83 -4.55 2.78
CA VAL A 63 11.67 -4.73 1.60
C VAL A 63 11.80 -6.22 1.30
N SER A 64 11.85 -6.57 0.02
CA SER A 64 12.13 -7.92 -0.42
C SER A 64 13.40 -7.95 -1.24
N THR A 65 14.33 -8.80 -0.82
CA THR A 65 15.64 -9.04 -1.47
C THR A 65 15.66 -10.33 -2.29
N ARG A 66 14.49 -10.94 -2.51
CA ARG A 66 14.41 -12.18 -3.30
C ARG A 66 14.89 -11.91 -4.73
N GLN A 67 15.77 -12.77 -5.21
CA GLN A 67 16.31 -12.70 -6.57
C GLN A 67 15.19 -12.78 -7.62
N GLY A 68 15.26 -11.93 -8.64
CA GLY A 68 14.27 -11.85 -9.73
C GLY A 68 13.10 -10.89 -9.50
N LEU A 69 13.08 -10.13 -8.40
CA LEU A 69 12.11 -9.05 -8.18
C LEU A 69 12.57 -7.73 -8.79
N GLU A 70 11.62 -6.88 -9.17
CA GLU A 70 11.90 -5.50 -9.59
C GLU A 70 12.72 -4.75 -8.52
N SER A 71 13.61 -3.85 -8.94
CA SER A 71 14.49 -3.08 -8.05
C SER A 71 13.73 -2.30 -6.96
N SER A 72 12.54 -1.78 -7.30
CA SER A 72 11.61 -1.14 -6.36
C SER A 72 11.25 -2.05 -5.19
N SER A 73 11.39 -3.37 -5.34
CA SER A 73 11.08 -4.34 -4.30
C SER A 73 12.01 -4.28 -3.10
N GLN A 74 13.20 -3.72 -3.30
CA GLN A 74 14.21 -3.52 -2.26
C GLN A 74 13.96 -2.24 -1.45
N LYS A 75 12.86 -1.52 -1.73
CA LYS A 75 12.46 -0.31 -1.01
C LYS A 75 11.06 -0.45 -0.40
N PRO A 76 10.78 0.23 0.72
CA PRO A 76 9.43 0.45 1.21
C PRO A 76 8.60 1.14 0.13
N ARG A 77 7.43 0.58 -0.19
CA ARG A 77 6.63 1.04 -1.33
C ARG A 77 5.14 0.87 -1.12
N PHE A 78 4.35 1.40 -2.03
CA PHE A 78 2.91 1.19 -2.06
C PHE A 78 2.36 1.11 -3.49
N ASP A 79 1.18 0.53 -3.62
CA ASP A 79 0.39 0.55 -4.84
C ASP A 79 -0.98 1.14 -4.54
N ALA A 80 -1.53 1.93 -5.45
CA ALA A 80 -2.85 2.53 -5.35
C ALA A 80 -3.59 2.53 -6.71
N ARG A 81 -4.86 2.13 -6.68
CA ARG A 81 -5.76 2.15 -7.83
C ARG A 81 -7.17 2.57 -7.44
N LEU A 82 -7.87 3.20 -8.38
CA LEU A 82 -9.24 3.66 -8.17
C LEU A 82 -10.27 2.58 -8.46
N ASN A 83 -9.96 1.63 -9.35
CA ASN A 83 -10.87 0.57 -9.74
C ASN A 83 -10.15 -0.70 -10.23
N ASP A 84 -10.93 -1.73 -10.52
CA ASP A 84 -10.45 -2.98 -11.10
C ASP A 84 -10.19 -2.91 -12.61
N LYS A 85 -10.58 -1.81 -13.26
CA LYS A 85 -10.43 -1.56 -14.70
C LYS A 85 -9.05 -1.00 -15.09
N GLY A 86 -8.11 -0.96 -14.15
CA GLY A 86 -6.73 -0.53 -14.41
C GLY A 86 -6.50 0.98 -14.35
N ILE A 87 -7.38 1.74 -13.69
CA ILE A 87 -7.11 3.15 -13.37
C ILE A 87 -6.34 3.24 -12.07
N TYR A 88 -5.08 3.65 -12.16
CA TYR A 88 -4.17 3.85 -11.04
C TYR A 88 -4.09 5.33 -10.63
N ILE A 89 -3.64 5.57 -9.40
CA ILE A 89 -3.51 6.93 -8.85
C ILE A 89 -2.27 7.01 -7.95
N ASN A 90 -1.57 8.14 -7.99
CA ASN A 90 -0.63 8.53 -6.95
C ASN A 90 -1.38 9.39 -5.91
N PRO A 91 -1.61 8.90 -4.67
CA PRO A 91 -2.35 9.63 -3.65
C PRO A 91 -1.67 10.91 -3.17
N PHE A 92 -0.35 11.04 -3.35
CA PHE A 92 0.40 12.22 -2.93
C PHE A 92 0.31 13.36 -3.93
N THR A 93 0.14 13.07 -5.22
CA THR A 93 0.10 14.09 -6.27
C THR A 93 -1.27 14.24 -6.91
N GLY A 94 -2.18 13.28 -6.70
CA GLY A 94 -3.48 13.22 -7.36
C GLY A 94 -3.42 12.75 -8.83
N GLN A 95 -2.23 12.50 -9.37
CA GLN A 95 -2.07 12.03 -10.75
C GLN A 95 -2.73 10.68 -10.94
N THR A 96 -3.55 10.55 -11.99
CA THR A 96 -4.19 9.30 -12.40
C THR A 96 -3.62 8.79 -13.72
N GLY A 97 -3.69 7.49 -13.96
CA GLY A 97 -3.23 6.91 -15.21
C GLY A 97 -3.13 5.38 -15.18
N ASN A 98 -2.17 4.85 -15.92
CA ASN A 98 -1.92 3.42 -16.01
C ASN A 98 -1.06 2.92 -14.82
N ARG A 99 -0.66 1.64 -14.88
CA ARG A 99 0.10 0.98 -13.81
C ARG A 99 1.36 1.75 -13.36
N SER A 100 2.06 2.45 -14.25
CA SER A 100 3.28 3.19 -13.89
C SER A 100 3.01 4.39 -12.98
N VAL A 101 1.76 4.88 -12.92
CA VAL A 101 1.38 6.04 -12.09
C VAL A 101 1.11 5.66 -10.63
N GLY A 102 0.66 4.43 -10.36
CA GLY A 102 0.20 4.04 -9.02
C GLY A 102 0.67 2.68 -8.55
N THR A 103 1.76 2.13 -9.09
CA THR A 103 2.36 0.91 -8.54
C THR A 103 3.84 1.09 -8.28
N HIS A 104 4.34 0.36 -7.28
CA HIS A 104 5.75 0.38 -6.89
C HIS A 104 6.29 1.77 -6.51
N LEU A 105 5.41 2.66 -6.04
CA LEU A 105 5.77 4.00 -5.61
C LEU A 105 6.46 3.94 -4.25
N GLU A 106 7.57 4.68 -4.09
CA GLU A 106 8.35 4.70 -2.85
C GLU A 106 7.54 5.29 -1.68
N LEU A 107 7.67 4.71 -0.50
CA LEU A 107 7.06 5.23 0.73
C LEU A 107 7.92 6.32 1.39
N GLU A 108 9.21 6.38 1.09
CA GLU A 108 10.18 7.34 1.62
C GLU A 108 11.46 7.38 0.80
#